data_AF-H3SEB2-F1
#
_entry.id   AF-H3SEB2-F1
#
_cell.length_a   1.000
_cell.length_b   1.000
_cell.length_c   1.000
_cell.angle_alpha   90.00
_cell.angle_beta   90.00
_cell.angle_gamma   90.00
#
_symmetry.space_group_name_H-M   'P 1'
#
loop_
_entity.id
_entity.type
_entity.pdbx_description
1 polymer ?
#
loop_
_entity_poly.entity_id
_entity_poly.type
_entity_poly.pdbx_seq_one_letter_code
_entity_poly.pdbx_strand_id
1 'polypeptide(L)'
;MASYQKMSAVLAVLCMLVMVSPAGQYADLVTPAAAEQRDGDVQIKLEQLDKEILRKLDSVYQELSGSPNTRMSWESVSEGPNGLYLLTDKEGNQAQVKQETGEVSMAVLYLKAEQVGEALRSAAAKAVKEIEPAWNGAFAQVQRTYHKDREVFTTLSGDSLSVTLDGGNVSGINFTCTYANMPQAVKEGAERLLQVLGNKSFSIQKAVMYSSQNKLEWRLEAKNNSNKKSILILLNAVTGEVDGYHQF
;
A
#
# COMPACT_ATOMS: atom_id res chain seq x y z
N MET A 1 31.72 -5.44 6.58
CA MET A 1 30.76 -4.35 6.32
C MET A 1 29.96 -4.60 5.04
N ALA A 2 29.27 -5.75 4.95
CA ALA A 2 28.50 -6.14 3.76
C ALA A 2 27.09 -6.66 4.11
N SER A 3 26.65 -6.54 5.37
CA SER A 3 25.36 -7.08 5.84
C SER A 3 24.26 -6.02 6.02
N TYR A 4 24.59 -4.72 6.01
CA TYR A 4 23.59 -3.65 6.20
C TYR A 4 22.87 -3.24 4.90
N GLN A 5 23.48 -3.42 3.72
CA GLN A 5 22.85 -3.08 2.44
C GLN A 5 21.72 -4.04 2.04
N LYS A 6 21.74 -5.29 2.53
CA LYS A 6 20.69 -6.27 2.22
C LYS A 6 19.44 -6.13 3.10
N MET A 7 19.55 -5.46 4.25
CA MET A 7 18.42 -5.24 5.17
C MET A 7 17.53 -4.08 4.74
N SER A 8 18.08 -3.06 4.07
CA SER A 8 17.30 -1.91 3.55
C SER A 8 16.44 -2.25 2.34
N ALA A 9 16.89 -3.17 1.47
CA ALA A 9 16.12 -3.55 0.28
C ALA A 9 14.86 -4.38 0.62
N VAL A 10 14.94 -5.23 1.64
CA VAL A 10 13.79 -6.03 2.09
C VAL A 10 12.77 -5.16 2.84
N LEU A 11 13.22 -4.14 3.58
CA LEU A 11 12.33 -3.17 4.22
C LEU A 11 11.63 -2.25 3.21
N ALA A 12 12.33 -1.83 2.15
CA ALA A 12 11.74 -1.03 1.06
C ALA A 12 10.69 -1.81 0.24
N VAL A 13 10.89 -3.12 0.05
CA VAL A 13 9.91 -4.00 -0.61
C VAL A 13 8.71 -4.28 0.31
N LEU A 14 8.90 -4.34 1.63
CA LEU A 14 7.80 -4.40 2.60
C LEU A 14 7.02 -3.09 2.69
N CYS A 15 7.67 -1.93 2.59
CA CYS A 15 6.99 -0.63 2.55
C CYS A 15 6.15 -0.42 1.28
N MET A 16 6.55 -0.98 0.14
CA MET A 16 5.78 -0.91 -1.11
C MET A 16 4.52 -1.80 -1.13
N LEU A 17 4.37 -2.71 -0.16
CA LEU A 17 3.26 -3.68 -0.09
C LEU A 17 2.09 -3.25 0.83
N VAL A 18 2.13 -2.07 1.45
CA VAL A 18 1.12 -1.66 2.46
C VAL A 18 0.33 -0.38 2.12
N MET A 19 0.52 0.25 0.96
CA MET A 19 -0.32 1.41 0.58
C MET A 19 -1.70 1.03 0.05
N VAL A 20 -2.30 -0.03 0.60
CA VAL A 20 -3.62 -0.45 0.19
C VAL A 20 -4.50 -0.99 1.30
N SER A 21 -4.74 -0.14 2.28
CA SER A 21 -5.82 -0.34 3.24
C SER A 21 -6.85 0.78 3.11
N PRO A 22 -8.09 0.53 3.56
CA PRO A 22 -9.19 1.48 3.43
C PRO A 22 -8.87 2.89 3.91
N ALA A 23 -9.47 3.84 3.21
CA ALA A 23 -9.29 5.27 3.39
C ALA A 23 -9.31 5.69 4.89
N GLY A 24 -8.25 6.40 5.29
CA GLY A 24 -8.30 7.33 6.41
C GLY A 24 -7.83 6.85 7.79
N GLN A 25 -7.60 5.56 8.05
CA GLN A 25 -7.18 5.11 9.40
C GLN A 25 -5.83 4.36 9.47
N TYR A 26 -5.21 4.06 8.33
CA TYR A 26 -3.90 3.39 8.29
C TYR A 26 -2.78 4.26 7.70
N ALA A 27 -3.07 5.52 7.34
CA ALA A 27 -2.02 6.50 7.03
C ALA A 27 -1.07 6.70 8.22
N ASP A 28 -1.56 6.51 9.46
CA ASP A 28 -0.78 6.63 10.70
C ASP A 28 0.07 5.39 11.06
N LEU A 29 -0.19 4.23 10.45
CA LEU A 29 0.55 2.99 10.73
C LEU A 29 1.65 2.70 9.70
N VAL A 30 1.71 3.46 8.61
CA VAL A 30 2.71 3.34 7.54
C VAL A 30 3.24 4.68 7.07
N THR A 31 2.89 5.78 7.74
CA THR A 31 3.81 6.91 7.75
C THR A 31 5.10 6.35 8.33
N PRO A 32 6.24 6.31 7.60
CA PRO A 32 7.51 6.27 8.30
C PRO A 32 7.40 7.43 9.29
N ALA A 33 7.39 7.13 10.60
CA ALA A 33 7.18 8.09 11.69
C ALA A 33 7.71 9.41 11.19
N ALA A 34 6.81 10.33 10.80
CA ALA A 34 7.09 11.43 9.86
C ALA A 34 8.51 11.86 10.10
N ALA A 35 9.44 11.37 9.24
CA ALA A 35 10.86 11.31 9.59
C ALA A 35 11.18 12.68 10.14
N GLU A 36 11.44 12.74 11.46
CA GLU A 36 11.47 13.99 12.24
C GLU A 36 11.99 15.05 11.31
N GLN A 37 11.12 16.00 10.92
CA GLN A 37 11.45 17.05 9.96
C GLN A 37 12.86 17.49 10.30
N ARG A 38 13.83 17.06 9.49
CA ARG A 38 15.20 17.46 9.71
C ARG A 38 15.17 18.90 9.31
N ASP A 39 15.13 19.73 10.33
CA ASP A 39 15.36 21.16 10.33
C ASP A 39 16.60 21.40 9.45
N GLY A 40 16.37 21.66 8.16
CA GLY A 40 17.38 21.50 7.12
C GLY A 40 16.88 21.12 5.71
N ASP A 41 15.57 20.92 5.48
CA ASP A 41 15.03 20.74 4.13
C ASP A 41 15.41 21.95 3.25
N VAL A 42 16.29 21.72 2.27
CA VAL A 42 16.51 22.64 1.16
C VAL A 42 15.19 22.70 0.38
N GLN A 43 14.35 23.69 0.68
CA GLN A 43 13.14 23.95 -0.09
C GLN A 43 13.56 24.48 -1.46
N ILE A 44 13.54 23.59 -2.44
CA ILE A 44 13.75 23.94 -3.84
C ILE A 44 12.46 24.60 -4.31
N LYS A 45 12.57 25.82 -4.84
CA LYS A 45 11.39 26.46 -5.42
C LYS A 45 11.05 25.76 -6.73
N LEU A 46 9.76 25.62 -7.02
CA LEU A 46 9.28 24.98 -8.24
C LEU A 46 9.82 25.65 -9.51
N GLU A 47 10.02 26.96 -9.48
CA GLU A 47 10.59 27.72 -10.61
C GLU A 47 12.06 27.36 -10.89
N GLN A 48 12.75 26.70 -9.95
CA GLN A 48 14.13 26.25 -10.10
C GLN A 48 14.23 24.87 -10.75
N LEU A 49 13.11 24.16 -10.91
CA LEU A 49 13.11 22.88 -11.61
C LEU A 49 13.31 23.08 -13.11
N ASP A 50 14.12 22.19 -13.70
CA ASP A 50 14.30 22.13 -15.14
C ASP A 50 12.94 21.87 -15.83
N LYS A 51 12.64 22.63 -16.89
CA LYS A 51 11.41 22.46 -17.68
C LYS A 51 11.31 21.06 -18.29
N GLU A 52 12.43 20.42 -18.59
CA GLU A 52 12.46 19.05 -19.09
C GLU A 52 12.03 18.03 -18.02
N ILE A 53 12.35 18.27 -16.74
CA ILE A 53 11.83 17.46 -15.62
C ILE A 53 10.31 17.57 -15.57
N LEU A 54 9.79 18.80 -15.60
CA LEU A 54 8.34 19.05 -15.56
C LEU A 54 7.62 18.38 -16.75
N ARG A 55 8.20 18.43 -17.95
CA ARG A 55 7.65 17.79 -19.15
C ARG A 55 7.61 16.26 -19.02
N LYS A 56 8.66 15.65 -18.46
CA LYS A 56 8.70 14.20 -18.20
C LYS A 56 7.67 13.78 -17.17
N LEU A 57 7.52 14.57 -16.09
CA LEU A 57 6.48 14.35 -15.09
C LEU A 57 5.09 14.43 -15.71
N ASP A 58 4.79 15.47 -16.48
CA ASP A 58 3.50 15.61 -17.17
C ASP A 58 3.21 14.39 -18.04
N SER A 59 4.20 13.88 -18.80
CA SER A 59 4.03 12.67 -19.60
C SER A 59 3.66 11.44 -18.77
N VAL A 60 4.32 11.23 -17.63
CA VAL A 60 4.01 10.11 -16.72
C VAL A 60 2.62 10.28 -16.14
N TYR A 61 2.23 11.48 -15.72
CA TYR A 61 0.91 11.72 -15.15
C TYR A 61 -0.23 11.65 -16.16
N GLN A 62 0.03 11.95 -17.44
CA GLN A 62 -0.91 11.70 -18.54
C GLN A 62 -1.14 10.22 -18.78
N GLU A 63 -0.09 9.39 -18.69
CA GLU A 63 -0.22 7.93 -18.73
C GLU A 63 -1.00 7.40 -17.53
N LEU A 64 -0.65 7.87 -16.32
CA LEU A 64 -1.32 7.50 -15.09
C LEU A 64 -2.78 7.96 -15.03
N SER A 65 -3.15 9.07 -15.66
CA SER A 65 -4.56 9.50 -15.71
C SER A 65 -5.32 8.89 -16.88
N GLY A 66 -4.62 8.45 -17.94
CA GLY A 66 -5.23 8.11 -19.22
C GLY A 66 -5.73 9.34 -20.00
N SER A 67 -5.29 10.55 -19.64
CA SER A 67 -5.70 11.81 -20.26
C SER A 67 -4.50 12.63 -20.69
N PRO A 68 -4.39 13.02 -21.98
CA PRO A 68 -3.27 13.83 -22.48
C PRO A 68 -3.28 15.27 -21.94
N ASN A 69 -4.37 15.68 -21.28
CA ASN A 69 -4.53 17.02 -20.73
C ASN A 69 -4.17 17.09 -19.24
N THR A 70 -3.79 15.99 -18.60
CA THR A 70 -3.36 16.00 -17.21
C THR A 70 -2.06 16.77 -17.08
N ARG A 71 -2.06 17.73 -16.14
CA ARG A 71 -0.90 18.51 -15.73
C ARG A 71 -0.92 18.64 -14.23
N MET A 72 0.21 18.35 -13.60
CA MET A 72 0.30 18.40 -12.15
C MET A 72 0.62 19.81 -11.69
N SER A 73 0.06 20.18 -10.54
CA SER A 73 0.38 21.43 -9.85
C SER A 73 1.04 21.06 -8.53
N TRP A 74 2.37 21.00 -8.56
CA TRP A 74 3.19 20.66 -7.41
C TRP A 74 3.16 21.79 -6.38
N GLU A 75 3.21 21.46 -5.09
CA GLU A 75 3.24 22.42 -3.98
C GLU A 75 4.59 22.45 -3.28
N SER A 76 5.28 21.31 -3.22
CA SER A 76 6.58 21.21 -2.58
C SER A 76 7.55 20.37 -3.41
N VAL A 77 8.82 20.71 -3.25
CA VAL A 77 9.96 19.95 -3.78
C VAL A 77 11.00 19.89 -2.66
N SER A 78 11.42 18.67 -2.31
CA SER A 78 12.50 18.43 -1.36
C SER A 78 13.52 17.44 -1.91
N GLU A 79 14.71 17.45 -1.34
CA GLU A 79 15.75 16.47 -1.66
C GLU A 79 15.62 15.26 -0.73
N GLY A 80 15.35 14.09 -1.30
CA GLY A 80 15.28 12.82 -0.59
C GLY A 80 16.66 12.20 -0.33
N PRO A 81 16.74 11.15 0.51
CA PRO A 81 17.99 10.58 1.04
C PRO A 81 18.96 9.97 0.00
N ASN A 82 18.60 9.97 -1.29
CA ASN A 82 19.39 9.43 -2.39
C ASN A 82 19.67 10.45 -3.49
N GLY A 83 19.56 11.76 -3.21
CA GLY A 83 19.68 12.82 -4.22
C GLY A 83 18.50 12.85 -5.22
N LEU A 84 17.36 12.25 -4.84
CA LEU A 84 16.14 12.30 -5.63
C LEU A 84 15.33 13.52 -5.21
N TYR A 85 14.80 14.26 -6.16
CA TYR A 85 13.74 15.22 -5.87
C TYR A 85 12.45 14.47 -5.56
N LEU A 86 11.86 14.80 -4.41
CA LEU A 86 10.52 14.39 -4.03
C LEU A 86 9.58 15.57 -4.25
N LEU A 87 8.61 15.38 -5.13
CA LEU A 87 7.58 16.38 -5.42
C LEU A 87 6.26 15.89 -4.84
N THR A 88 5.50 16.79 -4.21
CA THR A 88 4.14 16.48 -3.74
C THR A 88 3.16 17.62 -4.07
N ASP A 89 1.89 17.27 -4.28
CA ASP A 89 0.80 18.23 -4.38
C ASP A 89 -0.18 18.13 -3.19
N LYS A 90 -1.14 19.05 -3.12
CA LYS A 90 -2.18 19.08 -2.07
C LYS A 90 -3.06 17.85 -2.00
N GLU A 91 -3.23 17.13 -3.11
CA GLU A 91 -4.09 15.95 -3.17
C GLU A 91 -3.31 14.69 -2.75
N GLY A 92 -2.03 14.86 -2.36
CA GLY A 92 -1.14 13.77 -1.95
C GLY A 92 -0.49 13.04 -3.12
N ASN A 93 -0.64 13.54 -4.36
CA ASN A 93 0.09 12.99 -5.50
C ASN A 93 1.58 13.25 -5.31
N GLN A 94 2.40 12.28 -5.70
CA GLN A 94 3.83 12.34 -5.43
C GLN A 94 4.67 11.78 -6.56
N ALA A 95 5.83 12.38 -6.80
CA ALA A 95 6.82 11.86 -7.73
C ALA A 95 8.23 11.90 -7.15
N GLN A 96 9.04 10.94 -7.60
CA GLN A 96 10.47 10.89 -7.33
C GLN A 96 11.23 10.99 -8.64
N VAL A 97 12.18 11.91 -8.70
CA VAL A 97 12.92 12.24 -9.93
C VAL A 97 14.41 12.34 -9.63
N LYS A 98 15.24 11.80 -10.51
CA LYS A 98 16.70 12.04 -10.47
C LYS A 98 17.01 13.45 -10.94
N GLN A 99 17.71 14.22 -10.12
CA GLN A 99 18.05 15.61 -10.42
C GLN A 99 18.84 15.77 -11.73
N GLU A 100 19.84 14.92 -11.96
CA GLU A 100 20.80 15.10 -13.07
C GLU A 100 20.21 14.75 -14.43
N THR A 101 19.28 13.78 -14.47
CA THR A 101 18.75 13.22 -15.71
C THR A 101 17.29 13.57 -15.95
N GLY A 102 16.57 14.00 -14.91
CA GLY A 102 15.13 14.12 -14.89
C GLY A 102 14.39 12.80 -15.08
N GLU A 103 15.05 11.65 -14.90
CA GLU A 103 14.40 10.34 -14.92
C GLU A 103 13.42 10.22 -13.74
N VAL A 104 12.16 9.97 -14.05
CA VAL A 104 11.12 9.67 -13.05
C VAL A 104 11.32 8.23 -12.57
N SER A 105 11.64 8.04 -11.29
CA SER A 105 11.82 6.71 -10.70
C SER A 105 10.51 6.12 -10.20
N MET A 106 9.62 6.98 -9.70
CA MET A 106 8.31 6.64 -9.19
C MET A 106 7.35 7.83 -9.36
N ALA A 107 6.09 7.56 -9.68
CA ALA A 107 5.03 8.54 -9.59
C ALA A 107 3.74 7.87 -9.09
N VAL A 108 2.99 8.58 -8.27
CA VAL A 108 1.72 8.14 -7.70
C VAL A 108 0.66 9.19 -7.99
N LEU A 109 -0.46 8.73 -8.56
CA LEU A 109 -1.63 9.54 -8.84
C LEU A 109 -2.85 8.95 -8.11
N TYR A 110 -3.48 9.77 -7.27
CA TYR A 110 -4.73 9.48 -6.62
C TYR A 110 -5.90 10.04 -7.43
N LEU A 111 -6.93 9.22 -7.61
CA LEU A 111 -8.13 9.50 -8.37
C LEU A 111 -9.35 8.98 -7.62
N LYS A 112 -10.53 9.47 -8.00
CA LYS A 112 -11.79 8.81 -7.66
C LYS A 112 -12.00 7.58 -8.54
N ALA A 113 -12.75 6.60 -8.04
CA ALA A 113 -13.02 5.35 -8.76
C ALA A 113 -13.64 5.57 -10.15
N GLU A 114 -14.57 6.49 -10.29
CA GLU A 114 -15.22 6.80 -11.57
C GLU A 114 -14.27 7.34 -12.64
N GLN A 115 -13.09 7.83 -12.25
CA GLN A 115 -12.11 8.40 -13.17
C GLN A 115 -11.23 7.34 -13.86
N VAL A 116 -11.33 6.07 -13.45
CA VAL A 116 -10.69 4.96 -14.17
C VAL A 116 -11.69 4.16 -14.99
N GLY A 117 -11.18 3.54 -16.05
CA GLY A 117 -11.96 2.77 -17.02
C GLY A 117 -12.83 1.70 -16.35
N GLU A 118 -14.05 1.53 -16.88
CA GLU A 118 -15.04 0.57 -16.38
C GLU A 118 -14.48 -0.87 -16.35
N ALA A 119 -13.63 -1.24 -17.31
CA ALA A 119 -13.00 -2.56 -17.36
C ALA A 119 -12.20 -2.89 -16.09
N LEU A 120 -11.41 -1.93 -15.57
CA LEU A 120 -10.62 -2.13 -14.35
C LEU A 120 -11.53 -2.27 -13.12
N ARG A 121 -12.55 -1.40 -13.02
CA ARG A 121 -13.54 -1.47 -11.93
C ARG A 121 -14.29 -2.79 -11.92
N SER A 122 -14.72 -3.26 -13.08
CA SER A 122 -15.44 -4.52 -13.25
C SER A 122 -14.55 -5.74 -12.94
N ALA A 123 -13.30 -5.73 -13.40
CA ALA A 123 -12.33 -6.79 -13.07
C ALA A 123 -12.08 -6.86 -11.55
N ALA A 124 -11.88 -5.72 -10.90
CA ALA A 124 -11.69 -5.65 -9.46
C ALA A 124 -12.93 -6.14 -8.68
N ALA A 125 -14.12 -5.67 -9.07
CA ALA A 125 -15.38 -6.09 -8.44
C ALA A 125 -15.62 -7.60 -8.58
N LYS A 126 -15.33 -8.17 -9.76
CA LYS A 126 -15.43 -9.61 -10.00
C LYS A 126 -14.51 -10.39 -9.06
N ALA A 127 -13.25 -9.99 -8.95
CA ALA A 127 -12.28 -10.69 -8.13
C ALA A 127 -12.60 -10.61 -6.62
N VAL A 128 -13.18 -9.49 -6.16
CA VAL A 128 -13.71 -9.41 -4.78
C VAL A 128 -14.83 -10.43 -4.58
N LYS A 129 -15.78 -10.54 -5.52
CA LYS A 129 -16.91 -11.48 -5.41
C LYS A 129 -16.53 -12.95 -5.47
N GLU A 130 -15.38 -13.28 -6.07
CA GLU A 130 -14.84 -14.65 -6.04
C GLU A 130 -14.43 -15.07 -4.63
N ILE A 131 -14.07 -14.12 -3.76
CA ILE A 131 -13.64 -14.37 -2.38
C ILE A 131 -14.78 -14.09 -1.39
N GLU A 132 -15.51 -12.99 -1.56
CA GLU A 132 -16.63 -12.58 -0.73
C GLU A 132 -17.89 -12.40 -1.62
N PRO A 133 -18.63 -13.48 -1.90
CA PRO A 133 -19.79 -13.42 -2.80
C PRO A 133 -20.90 -12.47 -2.35
N ALA A 134 -21.01 -12.21 -1.03
CA ALA A 134 -21.99 -11.29 -0.48
C ALA A 134 -21.57 -9.81 -0.62
N TRP A 135 -20.38 -9.52 -1.14
CA TRP A 135 -19.92 -8.16 -1.31
C TRP A 135 -20.78 -7.37 -2.32
N ASN A 136 -21.32 -6.25 -1.84
CA ASN A 136 -22.17 -5.32 -2.58
C ASN A 136 -21.69 -3.86 -2.48
N GLY A 137 -20.44 -3.66 -2.05
CA GLY A 137 -19.86 -2.34 -1.87
C GLY A 137 -19.46 -1.66 -3.19
N ALA A 138 -18.77 -0.53 -3.04
CA ALA A 138 -18.18 0.23 -4.14
C ALA A 138 -16.73 0.60 -3.83
N PHE A 139 -15.96 0.84 -4.88
CA PHE A 139 -14.65 1.48 -4.74
C PHE A 139 -14.85 2.99 -4.67
N ALA A 140 -14.16 3.65 -3.75
CA ALA A 140 -14.20 5.10 -3.59
C ALA A 140 -12.99 5.79 -4.26
N GLN A 141 -11.82 5.15 -4.17
CA GLN A 141 -10.55 5.75 -4.56
C GLN A 141 -9.73 4.81 -5.43
N VAL A 142 -8.83 5.40 -6.20
CA VAL A 142 -7.86 4.69 -7.03
C VAL A 142 -6.50 5.33 -6.86
N GLN A 143 -5.49 4.49 -6.74
CA GLN A 143 -4.09 4.86 -6.86
C GLN A 143 -3.53 4.24 -8.13
N ARG A 144 -2.98 5.05 -9.04
CA ARG A 144 -2.19 4.56 -10.18
C ARG A 144 -0.73 4.88 -9.92
N THR A 145 0.12 3.87 -10.00
CA THR A 145 1.54 4.00 -9.66
C THR A 145 2.39 3.60 -10.85
N TYR A 146 3.30 4.50 -11.21
CA TYR A 146 4.37 4.25 -12.14
C TYR A 146 5.65 3.95 -11.37
N HIS A 147 6.38 2.95 -11.82
CA HIS A 147 7.76 2.67 -11.42
C HIS A 147 8.55 2.37 -12.68
N LYS A 148 9.75 2.94 -12.81
CA LYS A 148 10.55 2.84 -14.05
C LYS A 148 10.81 1.41 -14.54
N ASP A 149 10.88 0.43 -13.63
CA ASP A 149 11.23 -0.95 -13.92
C ASP A 149 9.99 -1.88 -13.95
N ARG A 150 8.78 -1.31 -13.96
CA ARG A 150 7.52 -2.07 -13.87
C ARG A 150 6.43 -1.44 -14.72
N GLU A 151 5.47 -2.25 -15.17
CA GLU A 151 4.23 -1.72 -15.71
C GLU A 151 3.48 -0.92 -14.64
N VAL A 152 2.67 0.05 -15.09
CA VAL A 152 1.76 0.79 -14.22
C VAL A 152 0.83 -0.20 -13.53
N PHE A 153 0.83 -0.17 -12.21
CA PHE A 153 -0.16 -0.89 -11.42
C PHE A 153 -1.21 0.07 -10.89
N THR A 154 -2.42 -0.46 -10.80
CA THR A 154 -3.61 0.28 -10.40
C THR A 154 -4.22 -0.37 -9.19
N THR A 155 -4.59 0.45 -8.23
CA THR A 155 -5.10 -0.05 -6.98
C THR A 155 -6.40 0.64 -6.61
N LEU A 156 -7.49 -0.13 -6.58
CA LEU A 156 -8.82 0.36 -6.23
C LEU A 156 -9.13 0.06 -4.76
N SER A 157 -9.57 1.06 -4.02
CA SER A 157 -9.82 0.96 -2.58
C SER A 157 -11.24 1.38 -2.22
N GLY A 158 -11.81 0.71 -1.23
CA GLY A 158 -13.06 1.06 -0.56
C GLY A 158 -12.91 0.97 0.96
N ASP A 159 -14.01 1.08 1.70
CA ASP A 159 -14.01 1.20 3.18
C ASP A 159 -13.45 0.00 3.94
N SER A 160 -13.44 -1.19 3.33
CA SER A 160 -12.95 -2.41 3.96
C SER A 160 -12.07 -3.24 3.05
N LEU A 161 -11.70 -2.75 1.87
CA LEU A 161 -10.94 -3.55 0.93
C LEU A 161 -10.08 -2.73 -0.01
N SER A 162 -9.20 -3.45 -0.68
CA SER A 162 -8.52 -2.96 -1.85
C SER A 162 -8.13 -4.06 -2.82
N VAL A 163 -8.01 -3.72 -4.09
CA VAL A 163 -7.64 -4.63 -5.18
C VAL A 163 -6.53 -3.99 -5.99
N THR A 164 -5.42 -4.71 -6.16
CA THR A 164 -4.29 -4.31 -7.00
C THR A 164 -4.36 -5.04 -8.34
N LEU A 165 -4.16 -4.30 -9.42
CA LEU A 165 -4.11 -4.79 -10.79
C LEU A 165 -2.79 -4.38 -11.44
N ASP A 166 -2.05 -5.35 -11.97
CA ASP A 166 -0.82 -5.16 -12.73
C ASP A 166 -1.15 -5.39 -14.21
N GLY A 167 -1.01 -4.36 -15.05
CA GLY A 167 -1.36 -4.46 -16.49
C GLY A 167 -2.84 -4.83 -16.73
N GLY A 168 -3.72 -4.56 -15.77
CA GLY A 168 -5.15 -4.94 -15.81
C GLY A 168 -5.48 -6.33 -15.26
N ASN A 169 -4.49 -7.14 -14.89
CA ASN A 169 -4.69 -8.42 -14.22
C ASN A 169 -4.65 -8.25 -12.70
N VAL A 170 -5.59 -8.86 -11.98
CA VAL A 170 -5.60 -8.81 -10.52
C VAL A 170 -4.37 -9.52 -9.95
N SER A 171 -3.51 -8.77 -9.26
CA SER A 171 -2.29 -9.27 -8.62
C SER A 171 -2.46 -9.49 -7.13
N GLY A 172 -3.39 -8.79 -6.49
CA GLY A 172 -3.72 -9.01 -5.09
C GLY A 172 -4.98 -8.31 -4.61
N ILE A 173 -5.53 -8.82 -3.50
CA ILE A 173 -6.70 -8.30 -2.82
C ILE A 173 -6.40 -8.25 -1.33
N ASN A 174 -6.63 -7.11 -0.70
CA ASN A 174 -6.69 -6.99 0.74
C ASN A 174 -8.15 -6.78 1.14
N PHE A 175 -8.65 -7.59 2.06
CA PHE A 175 -9.98 -7.42 2.62
C PHE A 175 -9.86 -7.37 4.15
N THR A 176 -10.22 -6.23 4.73
CA THR A 176 -10.22 -6.04 6.17
C THR A 176 -11.55 -6.53 6.72
N CYS A 177 -11.51 -7.55 7.57
CA CYS A 177 -12.69 -8.06 8.25
C CYS A 177 -12.62 -7.76 9.73
N THR A 178 -13.79 -7.65 10.35
CA THR A 178 -13.87 -7.73 11.80
C THR A 178 -13.58 -9.17 12.24
N TYR A 179 -13.01 -9.34 13.44
CA TYR A 179 -12.78 -10.67 14.03
C TYR A 179 -14.06 -11.51 14.07
N ALA A 180 -15.22 -10.88 14.31
CA ALA A 180 -16.51 -11.54 14.32
C ALA A 180 -16.82 -12.31 13.02
N ASN A 181 -16.45 -11.73 11.87
CA ASN A 181 -16.75 -12.27 10.55
C ASN A 181 -15.70 -13.28 10.06
N MET A 182 -14.64 -13.54 10.84
CA MET A 182 -13.64 -14.53 10.44
C MET A 182 -14.18 -15.97 10.51
N PRO A 183 -13.73 -16.86 9.60
CA PRO A 183 -14.04 -18.28 9.66
C PRO A 183 -13.60 -18.90 11.00
N GLN A 184 -14.43 -19.82 11.51
CA GLN A 184 -14.21 -20.46 12.81
C GLN A 184 -12.86 -21.18 12.89
N ALA A 185 -12.46 -21.89 11.83
CA ALA A 185 -11.18 -22.59 11.77
C ALA A 185 -9.98 -21.64 11.95
N VAL A 186 -10.05 -20.43 11.39
CA VAL A 186 -8.99 -19.42 11.49
C VAL A 186 -8.94 -18.84 12.91
N LYS A 187 -10.09 -18.60 13.53
CA LYS A 187 -10.17 -18.18 14.95
C LYS A 187 -9.51 -19.22 15.85
N GLU A 188 -9.86 -20.49 15.67
CA GLU A 188 -9.31 -21.60 16.44
C GLU A 188 -7.80 -21.77 16.26
N GLY A 189 -7.30 -21.63 15.02
CA GLY A 189 -5.87 -21.67 14.74
C GLY A 189 -5.10 -20.54 15.44
N ALA A 190 -5.63 -19.32 15.38
CA ALA A 190 -5.03 -18.16 16.04
C ALA A 190 -5.04 -18.31 17.57
N GLU A 191 -6.16 -18.74 18.14
CA GLU A 191 -6.30 -19.00 19.57
C GLU A 191 -5.32 -20.07 20.06
N ARG A 192 -5.10 -21.14 19.28
CA ARG A 192 -4.13 -22.20 19.60
C ARG A 192 -2.72 -21.64 19.71
N LEU A 193 -2.30 -20.78 18.77
CA LEU A 193 -1.00 -20.12 18.84
C LEU A 193 -0.90 -19.19 20.05
N LEU A 194 -1.91 -18.35 20.28
CA LEU A 194 -1.92 -17.40 21.40
C LEU A 194 -1.86 -18.10 22.76
N GLN A 195 -2.48 -19.28 22.89
CA GLN A 195 -2.38 -20.11 24.09
C GLN A 195 -0.93 -20.54 24.35
N VAL A 196 -0.22 -21.00 23.31
CA VAL A 196 1.20 -21.39 23.40
C VAL A 196 2.09 -20.20 23.77
N LEU A 197 1.81 -19.01 23.22
CA LEU A 197 2.66 -17.83 23.42
C LEU A 197 2.46 -17.10 24.76
N GLY A 198 1.34 -17.31 25.46
CA GLY A 198 1.11 -16.61 26.72
C GLY A 198 -0.33 -16.65 27.25
N ASN A 199 -1.11 -17.68 26.91
CA ASN A 199 -2.37 -18.04 27.55
C ASN A 199 -3.26 -16.85 27.98
N LYS A 200 -3.69 -16.02 27.01
CA LYS A 200 -4.63 -14.88 27.14
C LYS A 200 -4.02 -13.48 27.36
N SER A 201 -2.70 -13.31 27.40
CA SER A 201 -2.12 -11.96 27.43
C SER A 201 -2.32 -11.19 26.13
N PHE A 202 -2.59 -11.86 25.01
CA PHE A 202 -2.76 -11.22 23.70
C PHE A 202 -4.23 -11.07 23.33
N SER A 203 -4.57 -9.94 22.72
CA SER A 203 -5.88 -9.67 22.11
C SER A 203 -5.70 -9.34 20.63
N ILE A 204 -6.52 -9.95 19.76
CA ILE A 204 -6.53 -9.67 18.32
C ILE A 204 -7.13 -8.27 18.12
N GLN A 205 -6.35 -7.37 17.54
CA GLN A 205 -6.72 -5.99 17.28
C GLN A 205 -7.23 -5.81 15.85
N LYS A 206 -6.62 -6.54 14.90
CA LYS A 206 -6.87 -6.38 13.48
C LYS A 206 -6.81 -7.72 12.76
N ALA A 207 -7.67 -7.90 11.77
CA ALA A 207 -7.68 -9.06 10.88
C ALA A 207 -7.82 -8.62 9.43
N VAL A 208 -6.92 -9.10 8.57
CA VAL A 208 -6.96 -8.83 7.13
C VAL A 208 -6.84 -10.16 6.39
N MET A 209 -7.79 -10.45 5.52
CA MET A 209 -7.64 -11.50 4.53
C MET A 209 -6.85 -10.95 3.35
N TYR A 210 -5.78 -11.63 3.01
CA TYR A 210 -4.90 -11.32 1.90
C TYR A 210 -5.01 -12.40 0.83
N SER A 211 -5.28 -11.99 -0.40
CA SER A 211 -5.25 -12.86 -1.57
C SER A 211 -4.21 -12.36 -2.57
N SER A 212 -3.43 -13.28 -3.12
CA SER A 212 -2.52 -13.09 -4.24
C SER A 212 -2.55 -14.34 -5.12
N GLN A 213 -1.92 -14.29 -6.30
CA GLN A 213 -2.01 -15.35 -7.31
C GLN A 213 -1.86 -16.79 -6.78
N ASN A 214 -1.05 -17.02 -5.74
CA ASN A 214 -0.80 -18.35 -5.17
C ASN A 214 -1.03 -18.43 -3.65
N LYS A 215 -1.64 -17.43 -3.03
CA LYS A 215 -1.79 -17.39 -1.57
C LYS A 215 -3.08 -16.73 -1.15
N LEU A 216 -3.86 -17.43 -0.34
CA LEU A 216 -4.99 -16.89 0.40
C LEU A 216 -4.73 -17.11 1.89
N GLU A 217 -4.53 -16.04 2.63
CA GLU A 217 -4.14 -16.08 4.05
C GLU A 217 -4.88 -15.03 4.88
N TRP A 218 -4.97 -15.28 6.19
CA TRP A 218 -5.30 -14.26 7.18
C TRP A 218 -4.03 -13.73 7.84
N ARG A 219 -3.99 -12.41 7.98
CA ARG A 219 -2.98 -11.66 8.68
C ARG A 219 -3.62 -11.02 9.91
N LEU A 220 -3.28 -11.51 11.09
CA LEU A 220 -3.86 -11.05 12.34
C LEU A 220 -2.82 -10.31 13.17
N GLU A 221 -3.14 -9.10 13.58
CA GLU A 221 -2.35 -8.36 14.55
C GLU A 221 -2.89 -8.65 15.95
N ALA A 222 -2.05 -9.19 16.83
CA ALA A 222 -2.37 -9.39 18.23
C ALA A 222 -1.46 -8.55 19.12
N LYS A 223 -2.04 -7.90 20.14
CA LYS A 223 -1.30 -7.04 21.08
C LYS A 223 -1.34 -7.62 22.47
N ASN A 224 -0.19 -7.69 23.12
CA ASN A 224 -0.08 -8.10 24.51
C ASN A 224 -0.62 -6.98 25.42
N ASN A 225 -1.62 -7.32 26.22
CA ASN A 225 -2.32 -6.40 27.10
C ASN A 225 -1.40 -5.83 28.19
N SER A 226 -0.39 -6.61 28.63
CA SER A 226 0.50 -6.27 29.74
C SER A 226 1.73 -5.48 29.32
N ASN A 227 2.44 -5.92 28.27
CA ASN A 227 3.72 -5.31 27.87
C ASN A 227 3.68 -4.59 26.52
N LYS A 228 2.50 -4.47 25.91
CA LYS A 228 2.25 -3.78 24.63
C LYS A 228 2.99 -4.34 23.42
N LYS A 229 3.70 -5.47 23.54
CA LYS A 229 4.31 -6.17 22.40
C LYS A 229 3.25 -6.57 21.39
N SER A 230 3.56 -6.43 20.10
CA SER A 230 2.65 -6.80 19.03
C SER A 230 3.21 -7.98 18.26
N ILE A 231 2.31 -8.84 17.78
CA ILE A 231 2.66 -9.94 16.91
C ILE A 231 1.75 -9.95 15.68
N LEU A 232 2.30 -10.34 14.55
CA LEU A 232 1.56 -10.68 13.35
C LEU A 232 1.49 -12.20 13.23
N ILE A 233 0.29 -12.72 13.07
CA ILE A 233 0.03 -14.14 12.84
C ILE A 233 -0.42 -14.31 11.40
N LEU A 234 0.19 -15.26 10.69
CA LEU A 234 -0.15 -15.65 9.33
C LEU A 234 -0.84 -17.01 9.38
N LEU A 235 -2.06 -17.09 8.85
CA LEU A 235 -2.84 -18.32 8.82
C LEU A 235 -3.34 -18.62 7.42
N ASN A 236 -3.36 -19.89 7.03
CA ASN A 236 -4.04 -20.32 5.83
C ASN A 236 -5.53 -19.96 5.90
N ALA A 237 -6.09 -19.36 4.85
CA ALA A 237 -7.45 -18.86 4.90
C ALA A 237 -8.55 -19.93 4.88
N VAL A 238 -8.22 -21.13 4.42
CA VAL A 238 -9.16 -22.24 4.33
C VAL A 238 -9.02 -23.14 5.55
N THR A 239 -7.81 -23.57 5.88
CA THR A 239 -7.58 -24.55 6.95
C THR A 239 -7.48 -23.90 8.34
N GLY A 240 -7.17 -22.61 8.42
CA GLY A 240 -6.85 -21.93 9.68
C GLY A 240 -5.54 -22.39 10.30
N GLU A 241 -4.72 -23.17 9.59
CA GLU A 241 -3.40 -23.56 10.07
C GLU A 241 -2.47 -22.35 10.09
N VAL A 242 -1.61 -22.29 11.11
CA VAL A 242 -0.64 -21.21 11.28
C VAL A 242 0.56 -21.46 10.39
N ASP A 243 0.74 -20.60 9.38
CA ASP A 243 1.89 -20.63 8.49
C ASP A 243 3.13 -19.98 9.15
N GLY A 244 2.91 -19.04 10.09
CA GLY A 244 3.98 -18.40 10.83
C GLY A 244 3.53 -17.24 11.71
N TYR A 245 4.46 -16.70 12.50
CA TYR A 245 4.25 -15.46 13.24
C TYR A 245 5.53 -14.63 13.36
N HIS A 246 5.37 -13.31 13.52
CA HIS A 246 6.46 -12.35 13.69
C HIS A 246 6.17 -11.43 14.88
N GLN A 247 7.21 -11.07 15.64
CA GLN A 247 7.11 -10.11 16.75
C GLN A 247 7.68 -8.76 16.31
N PHE A 248 7.08 -7.67 16.78
CA PHE A 248 7.54 -6.30 16.58
C PHE A 248 7.51 -5.51 17.89
#